data_AF-A0A387G6U9-F1
#
_entry.id   AF-A0A387G6U9-F1
#
_cell.length_a   1.000
_cell.length_b   1.000
_cell.length_c   1.000
_cell.angle_alpha   90.00
_cell.angle_beta   90.00
_cell.angle_gamma   90.00
#
_symmetry.space_group_name_H-M   'P 1'
#
loop_
_entity.id
_entity.type
_entity.pdbx_description
1 polymer ?
#
loop_
_entity_poly.entity_id
_entity_poly.type
_entity_poly.pdbx_seq_one_letter_code
_entity_poly.pdbx_strand_id
1 'polypeptide(L)'
;MLGSLIASLDNPQTAAAVIGAVGMEGLAERVEKAAAAEAMEPAAYLAAVVRSFMETASDDHFVQLIGIMNRAEDPSLAAVRAILHKVLPETSEA
;
A
#
# COMPACT_ATOMS: atom_id res chain seq x y z
N MET A 1 -9.42 9.67 6.42
CA MET A 1 -8.12 9.89 7.12
C MET A 1 -7.30 8.63 6.98
N LEU A 2 -5.98 8.70 6.83
CA LEU A 2 -5.16 7.52 6.52
C LEU A 2 -5.31 6.40 7.56
N GLY A 3 -5.39 6.73 8.86
CA GLY A 3 -5.62 5.75 9.91
C GLY A 3 -6.95 4.98 9.80
N SER A 4 -8.03 5.61 9.33
CA SER A 4 -9.30 4.93 9.09
C SER A 4 -9.25 4.01 7.87
N LEU A 5 -8.48 4.40 6.84
CA LEU A 5 -8.23 3.54 5.68
C LEU A 5 -7.45 2.30 6.10
N ILE A 6 -6.36 2.45 6.87
CA ILE A 6 -5.55 1.33 7.36
C ILE A 6 -6.40 0.34 8.17
N ALA A 7 -7.24 0.84 9.08
CA ALA A 7 -8.16 0.00 9.84
C ALA A 7 -9.18 -0.75 8.95
N SER A 8 -9.57 -0.16 7.81
CA SER A 8 -10.46 -0.82 6.85
C SER A 8 -9.77 -1.82 5.92
N LEU A 9 -8.43 -1.81 5.81
CA LEU A 9 -7.69 -2.77 4.98
C LEU A 9 -7.78 -4.21 5.52
N ASP A 10 -8.12 -4.38 6.80
CA ASP A 10 -8.40 -5.70 7.38
C ASP A 10 -9.68 -6.35 6.76
N ASN A 11 -10.51 -5.57 6.05
CA ASN A 11 -11.62 -6.09 5.26
C ASN A 11 -11.14 -6.48 3.85
N PRO A 12 -11.27 -7.76 3.44
CA PRO A 12 -10.83 -8.24 2.13
C PRO A 12 -11.45 -7.49 0.93
N GLN A 13 -12.72 -7.08 1.02
CA GLN A 13 -13.39 -6.35 -0.04
C GLN A 13 -12.81 -4.94 -0.21
N THR A 14 -12.49 -4.29 0.92
CA THR A 14 -11.87 -2.96 0.91
C THR A 14 -10.44 -3.04 0.39
N ALA A 15 -9.66 -4.04 0.81
CA ALA A 15 -8.31 -4.25 0.31
C ALA A 15 -8.29 -4.47 -1.21
N ALA A 16 -9.17 -5.32 -1.74
CA ALA A 16 -9.29 -5.55 -3.18
C ALA A 16 -9.70 -4.26 -3.95
N ALA A 17 -10.64 -3.49 -3.40
CA ALA A 17 -11.04 -2.20 -3.98
C ALA A 17 -9.88 -1.19 -4.01
N VAL A 18 -9.04 -1.15 -2.96
CA VAL A 18 -7.86 -0.29 -2.91
C VAL A 18 -6.82 -0.73 -3.94
N ILE A 19 -6.54 -2.03 -4.08
CA ILE A 19 -5.64 -2.55 -5.12
C ILE A 19 -6.10 -2.11 -6.51
N GLY A 20 -7.41 -2.21 -6.80
CA GLY A 20 -7.98 -1.75 -8.06
C GLY A 20 -7.91 -0.23 -8.24
N ALA A 21 -8.16 0.54 -7.20
CA ALA A 21 -8.17 2.02 -7.24
C ALA A 21 -6.77 2.64 -7.36
N VAL A 22 -5.74 1.98 -6.80
CA VAL A 22 -4.35 2.45 -6.85
C VAL A 22 -3.83 2.52 -8.30
N GLY A 23 -4.40 1.72 -9.21
CA GLY A 23 -4.13 1.81 -10.65
C GLY A 23 -2.69 1.49 -11.04
N MET A 24 -1.97 0.72 -10.22
CA MET A 24 -0.62 0.24 -10.52
C MET A 24 -0.70 -1.04 -11.33
N GLU A 25 -0.01 -1.08 -12.47
CA GLU A 25 0.06 -2.25 -13.32
C GLU A 25 0.71 -3.44 -12.58
N GLY A 26 0.15 -4.64 -12.78
CA GLY A 26 0.63 -5.87 -12.14
C GLY A 26 0.61 -5.85 -10.60
N LEU A 27 -0.04 -4.87 -9.94
CA LEU A 27 -0.03 -4.78 -8.48
C LEU A 27 -0.74 -5.96 -7.83
N ALA A 28 -1.88 -6.39 -8.37
CA ALA A 28 -2.63 -7.52 -7.82
C ALA A 28 -1.77 -8.81 -7.78
N GLU A 29 -1.12 -9.14 -8.88
CA GLU A 29 -0.22 -10.30 -8.97
C GLU A 29 0.98 -10.18 -8.03
N ARG A 30 1.57 -8.98 -7.90
CA ARG A 30 2.68 -8.75 -6.97
C ARG A 30 2.24 -8.89 -5.51
N VAL A 31 1.06 -8.39 -5.16
CA VAL A 31 0.47 -8.56 -3.82
C VAL A 31 0.19 -10.04 -3.56
N GLU A 32 -0.42 -10.76 -4.50
CA GLU A 32 -0.68 -12.20 -4.37
C GLU A 32 0.61 -13.01 -4.16
N LYS A 33 1.63 -12.76 -4.98
CA LYS A 33 2.93 -13.43 -4.88
C LYS A 33 3.61 -13.15 -3.54
N ALA A 34 3.59 -11.90 -3.09
CA ALA A 34 4.22 -11.51 -1.84
C ALA A 34 3.44 -12.05 -0.61
N ALA A 35 2.11 -12.03 -0.66
CA ALA A 35 1.27 -12.62 0.38
C ALA A 35 1.48 -14.13 0.49
N ALA A 36 1.56 -14.85 -0.64
CA ALA A 36 1.85 -16.27 -0.67
C ALA A 36 3.22 -16.62 -0.07
N ALA A 37 4.24 -15.78 -0.29
CA ALA A 37 5.58 -15.97 0.29
C ALA A 37 5.57 -15.89 1.83
N GLU A 38 4.67 -15.07 2.39
CA GLU A 38 4.48 -14.90 3.84
C GLU A 38 3.38 -15.81 4.42
N ALA A 39 2.79 -16.71 3.61
CA ALA A 39 1.63 -17.53 3.97
C ALA A 39 0.44 -16.70 4.52
N MET A 40 0.23 -15.51 3.95
CA MET A 40 -0.83 -14.58 4.30
C MET A 40 -1.86 -14.47 3.18
N GLU A 41 -3.10 -14.12 3.55
CA GLU A 41 -4.10 -13.67 2.57
C GLU A 41 -3.70 -12.30 1.98
N PRO A 42 -3.94 -12.03 0.68
CA PRO A 42 -3.58 -10.77 0.02
C PRO A 42 -4.05 -9.51 0.76
N ALA A 43 -5.26 -9.53 1.30
CA ALA A 43 -5.81 -8.41 2.08
C ALA A 43 -5.07 -8.19 3.40
N ALA A 44 -4.78 -9.27 4.12
CA ALA A 44 -4.04 -9.21 5.38
C ALA A 44 -2.60 -8.75 5.14
N TYR A 45 -1.98 -9.23 4.05
CA TYR A 45 -0.64 -8.80 3.64
C TYR A 45 -0.61 -7.30 3.33
N LEU A 46 -1.59 -6.81 2.56
CA LEU A 46 -1.70 -5.38 2.23
C LEU A 46 -1.82 -4.52 3.50
N ALA A 47 -2.71 -4.89 4.43
CA ALA A 47 -2.89 -4.19 5.69
C ALA A 47 -1.60 -4.20 6.55
N ALA A 48 -0.93 -5.35 6.62
CA ALA A 48 0.31 -5.52 7.38
C ALA A 48 1.46 -4.68 6.79
N VAL A 49 1.62 -4.66 5.47
CA VAL A 49 2.65 -3.86 4.79
C VAL A 49 2.44 -2.37 5.03
N VAL A 50 1.22 -1.88 4.85
CA VAL A 50 0.92 -0.45 5.06
C VAL A 50 1.14 -0.06 6.52
N ARG A 51 0.73 -0.91 7.47
CA ARG A 51 0.95 -0.69 8.90
C ARG A 51 2.44 -0.71 9.26
N SER A 52 3.17 -1.73 8.81
CA SER A 52 4.61 -1.89 9.05
C SER A 52 5.39 -0.70 8.50
N PHE A 53 5.04 -0.22 7.30
CA PHE A 53 5.64 0.99 6.76
C PHE A 53 5.40 2.20 7.67
N MET A 54 4.17 2.41 8.15
CA MET A 54 3.87 3.52 9.05
C MET A 54 4.58 3.41 10.41
N GLU A 55 4.83 2.19 10.90
CA GLU A 55 5.54 1.96 12.16
C GLU A 55 7.06 2.12 12.03
N THR A 56 7.62 1.88 10.83
CA THR A 56 9.07 1.82 10.59
C THR A 56 9.61 2.92 9.67
N ALA A 57 8.73 3.76 9.10
CA ALA A 57 9.13 4.85 8.23
C ALA A 57 10.03 5.84 8.97
N SER A 58 11.14 6.21 8.33
CA SER A 58 11.98 7.32 8.80
C SER A 58 11.26 8.65 8.63
N ASP A 59 11.72 9.68 9.35
CA ASP A 59 11.20 11.05 9.22
C ASP A 59 11.21 11.54 7.76
N ASP A 60 12.24 11.20 6.98
CA ASP A 60 12.32 11.53 5.56
C ASP A 60 11.21 10.87 4.74
N HIS A 61 10.91 9.59 5.00
CA HIS A 61 9.80 8.89 4.34
C HIS A 61 8.46 9.50 4.72
N PHE A 62 8.29 9.89 5.98
CA PHE A 62 7.11 10.61 6.44
C PHE A 62 6.95 11.97 5.76
N VAL A 63 8.00 12.77 5.67
CA VAL A 63 7.97 14.08 4.98
C VAL A 63 7.63 13.91 3.50
N GLN A 64 8.20 12.91 2.82
CA GLN A 64 7.84 12.58 1.44
C GLN A 64 6.36 12.19 1.32
N LEU A 65 5.86 11.34 2.22
CA LEU A 65 4.47 10.90 2.21
C LEU A 65 3.51 12.09 2.40
N ILE A 66 3.77 12.97 3.37
CA ILE A 66 3.01 14.21 3.57
C ILE A 66 3.06 15.10 2.33
N GLY A 67 4.23 15.22 1.70
CA GLY A 67 4.39 15.96 0.45
C GLY A 67 3.56 15.41 -0.71
N ILE A 68 3.43 14.08 -0.81
CA ILE A 68 2.59 13.40 -1.82
C ILE A 68 1.11 13.63 -1.49
N MET A 69 0.73 13.41 -0.23
CA MET A 69 -0.65 13.56 0.25
C MET A 69 -1.19 14.98 0.03
N ASN A 70 -0.39 16.02 0.30
CA ASN A 70 -0.80 17.41 0.14
C ASN A 70 -1.06 17.85 -1.31
N ARG A 71 -0.59 17.06 -2.29
CA ARG A 71 -0.72 17.38 -3.73
C ARG A 71 -1.75 16.49 -4.43
N ALA A 72 -2.31 15.51 -3.73
CA ALA A 72 -3.23 14.53 -4.30
C ALA A 72 -4.70 14.91 -4.08
N GLU A 73 -5.54 14.62 -5.06
CA GLU A 73 -7.00 14.73 -4.92
C GLU A 73 -7.56 13.73 -3.91
N ASP A 74 -6.99 12.52 -3.86
CA ASP A 74 -7.20 11.55 -2.78
C ASP A 74 -5.87 11.30 -2.03
N PRO A 75 -5.64 12.02 -0.91
CA PRO A 75 -4.44 11.87 -0.10
C PRO A 75 -4.24 10.45 0.43
N SER A 76 -5.34 9.73 0.76
CA SER A 76 -5.23 8.42 1.40
C SER A 76 -4.81 7.37 0.37
N LEU A 77 -5.41 7.41 -0.83
CA LEU A 77 -5.04 6.54 -1.93
C LEU A 77 -3.62 6.83 -2.44
N ALA A 78 -3.24 8.11 -2.52
CA ALA A 78 -1.88 8.51 -2.91
C ALA A 78 -0.82 8.03 -1.90
N ALA A 79 -1.13 8.08 -0.61
CA ALA A 79 -0.25 7.53 0.42
C ALA A 79 -0.07 6.01 0.25
N VAL A 80 -1.17 5.25 0.11
CA VAL A 80 -1.11 3.79 -0.11
C VAL A 80 -0.32 3.46 -1.37
N ARG A 81 -0.56 4.17 -2.48
CA ARG A 81 0.20 4.00 -3.73
C ARG A 81 1.71 4.20 -3.52
N ALA A 82 2.09 5.26 -2.81
CA ALA A 82 3.50 5.56 -2.55
C ALA A 82 4.18 4.48 -1.69
N ILE A 83 3.47 3.97 -0.69
CA ILE A 83 3.93 2.87 0.17
C ILE A 83 4.11 1.60 -0.67
N LEU A 84 3.10 1.23 -1.46
CA LEU A 84 3.14 0.01 -2.27
C LEU A 84 4.22 0.07 -3.34
N HIS A 85 4.41 1.20 -4.00
CA HIS A 85 5.53 1.37 -4.95
C HIS A 85 6.89 1.12 -4.30
N LYS A 86 7.03 1.42 -3.01
CA LYS A 86 8.28 1.24 -2.28
C LYS A 86 8.50 -0.19 -1.80
N VAL A 87 7.45 -0.84 -1.31
CA VAL A 87 7.53 -2.21 -0.75
C VAL A 87 7.43 -3.27 -1.84
N LEU A 88 6.58 -3.02 -2.82
CA LEU A 88 6.37 -3.82 -4.02
C LEU A 88 6.77 -2.96 -5.22
N PRO A 89 8.06 -2.83 -5.55
CA PRO A 89 8.47 -2.13 -6.76
C PRO A 89 7.91 -2.85 -7.99
N GLU A 90 7.72 -2.11 -9.09
CA GLU A 90 7.49 -2.73 -10.39
C GLU A 90 8.67 -3.66 -10.68
N THR A 91 8.38 -4.88 -11.11
CA THR A 91 9.45 -5.79 -11.54
C THR A 91 10.03 -5.19 -12.80
N SER A 92 11.05 -4.36 -12.66
CA SER A 92 11.93 -4.02 -13.77
C SER A 92 12.48 -5.35 -14.26
N GLU A 93 12.14 -5.73 -15.49
CA GLU A 93 12.92 -6.72 -16.22
C GLU A 93 14.40 -6.33 -16.07
N ALA A 94 15.19 -7.26 -15.54
CA ALA A 94 16.64 -7.19 -15.47
C ALA A 94 17.20 -8.16 -16.52
#